data_AF-A0A6M0FTH9-F1
#
_entry.id   AF-A0A6M0FTH9-F1
#
_cell.length_a   1.000
_cell.length_b   1.000
_cell.length_c   1.000
_cell.angle_alpha   90.00
_cell.angle_beta   90.00
_cell.angle_gamma   90.00
#
_symmetry.space_group_name_H-M   'P 1'
#
loop_
_entity.id
_entity.type
_entity.pdbx_description
1 polymer ?
#
loop_
_entity_poly.entity_id
_entity_poly.type
_entity_poly.pdbx_seq_one_letter_code
_entity_poly.pdbx_strand_id
1 'polypeptide(L)'
;MTTTINTEINLERVNKAISAILATLGEPETDLHREALAAFHRGDYLVVKRLAATNLSDYYCKALGYLGGALKLTPNTDTILAESARSAADFVRDKTLSRLGTEIAQALAD
;
A
#
# COMPACT_ATOMS: atom_id res chain seq x y z
N MET A 1 -5.42 -21.87 -11.17
CA MET A 1 -4.26 -21.73 -12.07
C MET A 1 -3.02 -21.92 -11.22
N THR A 2 -2.17 -22.90 -11.54
CA THR A 2 -0.93 -23.14 -10.79
C THR A 2 0.18 -22.35 -11.47
N THR A 3 0.46 -21.15 -10.95
CA THR A 3 1.54 -20.32 -11.47
C THR A 3 2.86 -20.94 -11.03
N THR A 4 3.67 -21.41 -11.98
CA THR A 4 5.05 -21.82 -11.70
C THR A 4 5.81 -20.64 -11.11
N ILE A 5 6.20 -20.74 -9.84
CA ILE A 5 6.94 -19.67 -9.15
C ILE A 5 8.39 -19.73 -9.63
N ASN A 6 8.77 -18.76 -10.46
CA ASN A 6 10.18 -18.53 -10.75
C ASN A 6 10.81 -17.88 -9.52
N THR A 7 11.77 -18.56 -8.89
CA THR A 7 12.36 -18.19 -7.60
C THR A 7 13.37 -17.04 -7.68
N GLU A 8 13.75 -16.61 -8.88
CA GLU A 8 14.71 -15.53 -9.06
C GLU A 8 14.02 -14.17 -8.96
N ILE A 9 14.22 -13.48 -7.84
CA ILE A 9 13.75 -12.11 -7.68
C ILE A 9 14.70 -11.15 -8.37
N ASN A 10 14.15 -10.28 -9.22
CA ASN A 10 14.92 -9.21 -9.87
C ASN A 10 14.15 -7.89 -9.78
N LEU A 11 14.86 -6.80 -10.04
CA LEU A 11 14.31 -5.45 -9.89
C LEU A 11 13.10 -5.21 -10.82
N GLU A 12 13.10 -5.79 -12.02
CA GLU A 12 11.98 -5.67 -12.96
C GLU A 12 10.69 -6.27 -12.40
N ARG A 13 10.77 -7.50 -11.84
CA ARG A 13 9.64 -8.19 -11.23
C ARG A 13 9.14 -7.46 -9.98
N VAL A 14 10.07 -6.99 -9.15
CA VAL A 14 9.73 -6.21 -7.95
C VAL A 14 9.05 -4.91 -8.33
N ASN A 15 9.53 -4.20 -9.35
CA ASN A 15 8.88 -2.98 -9.84
C ASN A 15 7.48 -3.26 -10.40
N LYS A 16 7.26 -4.38 -11.12
CA LYS A 16 5.91 -4.78 -11.56
C LYS A 16 4.98 -5.03 -10.38
N ALA A 17 5.46 -5.70 -9.34
CA ALA A 17 4.69 -5.94 -8.12
C ALA A 17 4.38 -4.62 -7.39
N ILE A 18 5.37 -3.73 -7.23
CA ILE A 18 5.20 -2.39 -6.65
C ILE A 18 4.12 -1.61 -7.40
N SER A 19 4.19 -1.57 -8.74
CA SER A 19 3.20 -0.86 -9.56
C SER A 19 1.79 -1.42 -9.37
N ALA A 20 1.63 -2.74 -9.30
CA ALA A 20 0.33 -3.37 -9.05
C ALA A 20 -0.23 -3.02 -7.66
N ILE A 21 0.63 -2.99 -6.64
CA ILE A 21 0.25 -2.61 -5.27
C ILE A 21 -0.13 -1.13 -5.21
N LEU A 22 0.64 -0.24 -5.82
CA LEU A 22 0.31 1.19 -5.88
C LEU A 22 -1.01 1.45 -6.62
N ALA A 23 -1.25 0.74 -7.73
CA ALA A 23 -2.51 0.84 -8.45
C ALA A 23 -3.71 0.39 -7.61
N THR A 24 -3.53 -0.64 -6.76
CA THR A 24 -4.55 -1.10 -5.81
C THR A 24 -4.75 -0.09 -4.69
N LEU A 25 -3.65 0.45 -4.14
CA LEU A 25 -3.67 1.43 -3.06
C LEU A 25 -4.44 2.70 -3.46
N GLY A 26 -4.32 3.10 -4.73
CA GLY A 26 -5.10 4.18 -5.31
C GLY A 26 -4.76 5.57 -4.74
N GLU A 27 -5.71 6.48 -4.92
CA GLU A 27 -5.53 7.90 -4.60
C GLU A 27 -5.55 8.16 -3.08
N PRO A 28 -4.72 9.10 -2.59
CA PRO A 28 -4.68 9.50 -1.19
C PRO A 28 -5.97 10.24 -0.78
N GLU A 29 -6.50 9.94 0.41
CA GLU A 29 -7.73 10.54 0.96
C GLU A 29 -7.48 11.62 2.01
N THR A 30 -6.29 11.63 2.61
CA THR A 30 -5.90 12.54 3.68
C THR A 30 -4.59 13.25 3.34
N ASP A 31 -4.30 14.34 4.04
CA ASP A 31 -3.01 15.04 3.89
C ASP A 31 -1.83 14.16 4.29
N LEU A 32 -2.01 13.30 5.31
CA LEU A 32 -1.03 12.29 5.69
C LEU A 32 -0.73 11.32 4.53
N HIS A 33 -1.76 10.83 3.83
CA HIS A 33 -1.56 9.94 2.67
C HIS A 33 -0.82 10.67 1.54
N ARG A 34 -1.16 11.94 1.28
CA ARG A 34 -0.50 12.76 0.26
C ARG A 34 0.97 12.97 0.59
N GLU A 35 1.29 13.26 1.85
CA GLU A 35 2.65 13.40 2.34
C GLU A 35 3.44 12.10 2.15
N ALA A 36 2.88 10.97 2.58
CA ALA A 36 3.50 9.65 2.45
C ALA A 36 3.75 9.27 0.98
N LEU A 37 2.76 9.48 0.10
CA LEU A 37 2.89 9.18 -1.32
C LEU A 37 3.93 10.09 -1.99
N ALA A 38 3.94 11.38 -1.65
CA ALA A 38 4.91 12.32 -2.20
C ALA A 38 6.34 11.99 -1.75
N ALA A 39 6.53 11.62 -0.47
CA ALA A 39 7.82 11.15 0.03
C ALA A 39 8.26 9.86 -0.69
N PHE A 40 7.33 8.92 -0.91
CA PHE A 40 7.60 7.68 -1.64
C PHE A 40 8.09 7.95 -3.07
N HIS A 41 7.39 8.82 -3.83
CA HIS A 41 7.78 9.16 -5.20
C HIS A 41 9.11 9.91 -5.31
N ARG A 42 9.50 10.67 -4.28
CA ARG A 42 10.82 11.33 -4.23
C ARG A 42 11.95 10.41 -3.75
N GLY A 43 11.65 9.15 -3.43
CA GLY A 43 12.63 8.20 -2.91
C GLY A 43 13.00 8.39 -1.43
N ASP A 44 12.25 9.20 -0.69
CA ASP A 44 12.48 9.45 0.73
C ASP A 44 11.83 8.36 1.60
N TYR A 45 12.33 7.13 1.45
CA TYR A 45 11.77 5.96 2.11
C TYR A 45 11.95 5.97 3.64
N LEU A 46 12.85 6.81 4.18
CA LEU A 46 12.99 6.98 5.61
C LEU A 46 11.79 7.74 6.19
N VAL A 47 11.39 8.83 5.53
CA VAL A 47 10.18 9.58 5.91
C VAL A 47 8.94 8.70 5.83
N VAL A 48 8.76 7.97 4.73
CA VAL A 48 7.61 7.06 4.56
C VAL A 48 7.54 6.03 5.71
N LYS A 49 8.67 5.43 6.08
CA LYS A 49 8.73 4.46 7.20
C LYS A 49 8.43 5.09 8.55
N ARG A 50 8.85 6.34 8.78
CA ARG A 50 8.53 7.07 10.01
C ARG A 50 7.04 7.41 10.09
N LEU A 51 6.44 7.85 8.98
CA LEU A 51 4.99 8.08 8.91
C LEU A 51 4.22 6.80 9.21
N ALA A 52 4.60 5.66 8.62
CA ALA A 52 4.00 4.36 8.92
C ALA A 52 4.18 3.94 10.39
N ALA A 53 5.37 4.15 10.96
CA ALA A 53 5.68 3.75 12.34
C ALA A 53 4.99 4.63 13.40
N THR A 54 4.56 5.84 13.04
CA THR A 54 3.86 6.78 13.94
C THR A 54 2.34 6.79 13.72
N ASN A 55 1.86 6.19 12.64
CA ASN A 55 0.44 6.07 12.29
C ASN A 55 0.07 4.60 12.08
N LEU A 56 0.16 3.80 13.16
CA LEU A 56 0.13 2.32 13.10
C LEU A 56 -1.17 1.72 12.53
N SER A 57 -2.29 2.42 12.65
CA SER A 57 -3.58 2.01 12.10
C SER A 57 -3.81 2.46 10.66
N ASP A 58 -2.92 3.28 10.10
CA ASP A 58 -3.08 3.84 8.77
C ASP A 58 -2.53 2.86 7.73
N TYR A 59 -3.45 2.13 7.09
CA TYR A 59 -3.10 1.12 6.09
C TYR A 59 -2.42 1.70 4.84
N TYR A 60 -2.70 2.97 4.51
CA TYR A 60 -2.07 3.65 3.38
C TYR A 60 -0.58 3.89 3.63
N CYS A 61 -0.26 4.48 4.78
CA CYS A 61 1.10 4.67 5.24
C CYS A 61 1.82 3.34 5.42
N LYS A 62 1.15 2.34 6.00
CA LYS A 62 1.71 0.99 6.19
C LYS A 62 2.08 0.34 4.85
N ALA A 63 1.21 0.42 3.85
CA ALA A 63 1.48 -0.12 2.51
C ALA A 63 2.75 0.51 1.91
N LEU A 64 2.84 1.85 1.90
CA LEU A 64 4.00 2.58 1.38
C LEU A 64 5.27 2.35 2.21
N GLY A 65 5.15 2.25 3.54
CA GLY A 65 6.26 1.99 4.44
C GLY A 65 6.98 0.67 4.15
N TYR A 66 6.20 -0.37 3.85
CA TYR A 66 6.75 -1.64 3.36
C TYR A 66 7.40 -1.47 1.98
N LEU A 67 6.74 -0.85 0.99
CA LEU A 67 7.31 -0.69 -0.35
C LEU A 67 8.67 0.02 -0.35
N GLY A 68 8.88 0.98 0.55
CA GLY A 68 10.19 1.65 0.73
C GLY A 68 11.34 0.70 1.16
N GLY A 69 11.05 -0.55 1.50
CA GLY A 69 12.04 -1.62 1.71
C GLY A 69 12.22 -2.57 0.53
N ALA A 70 11.25 -2.68 -0.38
CA ALA A 70 11.22 -3.70 -1.44
C ALA A 70 12.32 -3.51 -2.49
N LEU A 71 12.66 -2.25 -2.81
CA LEU A 71 13.63 -1.88 -3.84
C LEU A 71 15.08 -2.30 -3.53
N LYS A 72 15.36 -2.76 -2.30
CA LYS A 72 16.69 -3.21 -1.87
C LYS A 72 16.99 -4.68 -2.22
N LEU A 73 16.03 -5.42 -2.77
CA LEU A 73 16.17 -6.84 -3.14
C LEU A 73 16.79 -7.70 -2.02
N THR A 74 16.26 -7.57 -0.82
CA THR A 74 16.69 -8.36 0.34
C THR A 74 16.02 -9.74 0.36
N PRO A 75 16.49 -10.71 1.18
CA PRO A 75 15.78 -11.97 1.37
C PRO A 75 14.33 -11.81 1.86
N ASN A 76 13.99 -10.66 2.47
CA ASN A 76 12.66 -10.36 2.96
C ASN A 76 11.77 -9.68 1.91
N THR A 77 12.20 -9.55 0.65
CA THR A 77 11.44 -8.80 -0.35
C THR A 77 10.06 -9.40 -0.60
N ASP A 78 9.93 -10.72 -0.63
CA ASP A 78 8.62 -11.38 -0.77
C ASP A 78 7.70 -11.06 0.42
N THR A 79 8.24 -11.09 1.64
CA THR A 79 7.49 -10.68 2.85
C THR A 79 7.06 -9.22 2.77
N ILE A 80 7.96 -8.33 2.33
CA ILE A 80 7.68 -6.90 2.18
C ILE A 80 6.55 -6.68 1.15
N LEU A 81 6.62 -7.34 -0.01
CA LEU A 81 5.60 -7.23 -1.04
C LEU A 81 4.25 -7.78 -0.55
N ALA A 82 4.26 -8.92 0.14
CA ALA A 82 3.05 -9.52 0.70
C ALA A 82 2.38 -8.61 1.75
N GLU A 83 3.16 -8.08 2.69
CA GLU A 83 2.65 -7.18 3.73
C GLU A 83 2.16 -5.84 3.18
N SER A 84 2.83 -5.31 2.17
CA SER A 84 2.38 -4.12 1.47
C SER A 84 1.07 -4.35 0.72
N ALA A 85 0.97 -5.45 -0.03
CA ALA A 85 -0.24 -5.81 -0.78
C ALA A 85 -1.44 -6.01 0.14
N ARG A 86 -1.27 -6.69 1.29
CA ARG A 86 -2.32 -6.84 2.30
C ARG A 86 -2.76 -5.49 2.85
N SER A 87 -1.81 -4.62 3.18
CA SER A 87 -2.11 -3.27 3.69
C SER A 87 -2.87 -2.42 2.65
N ALA A 88 -2.49 -2.50 1.38
CA ALA A 88 -3.23 -1.82 0.31
C ALA A 88 -4.67 -2.35 0.16
N ALA A 89 -4.85 -3.68 0.25
CA ALA A 89 -6.18 -4.29 0.22
C ALA A 89 -7.03 -3.89 1.44
N ASP A 90 -6.44 -3.83 2.63
CA ASP A 90 -7.13 -3.37 3.85
C ASP A 90 -7.57 -1.91 3.76
N PHE A 91 -6.73 -1.03 3.22
CA PHE A 91 -7.11 0.36 2.95
C PHE A 91 -8.33 0.45 2.02
N VAL A 92 -8.31 -0.28 0.90
CA VAL A 92 -9.43 -0.31 -0.06
C VAL A 92 -10.70 -0.88 0.57
N ARG A 93 -10.57 -1.93 1.39
CA ARG A 93 -11.68 -2.54 2.12
C ARG A 93 -12.34 -1.51 3.05
N ASP A 94 -11.56 -0.84 3.88
CA ASP A 94 -12.07 0.13 4.85
C ASP A 94 -12.70 1.35 4.15
N LYS A 95 -12.04 1.87 3.11
CA LYS A 95 -12.58 2.94 2.23
C LYS A 95 -13.92 2.54 1.62
N THR A 96 -14.00 1.32 1.08
CA THR A 96 -15.22 0.81 0.43
C THR A 96 -16.36 0.67 1.42
N LEU A 97 -16.09 0.11 2.60
CA LEU A 97 -17.08 -0.04 3.67
C LEU A 97 -17.59 1.32 4.16
N SER A 98 -16.69 2.28 4.38
CA SER A 98 -17.05 3.64 4.80
C SER A 98 -17.95 4.35 3.77
N ARG A 99 -17.59 4.27 2.49
CA ARG A 99 -18.38 4.86 1.40
C ARG A 99 -19.77 4.23 1.33
N LEU A 100 -19.85 2.90 1.28
CA LEU A 100 -21.14 2.20 1.20
C LEU A 100 -22.02 2.48 2.42
N GLY A 101 -21.45 2.50 3.63
CA GLY A 101 -22.18 2.83 4.85
C GLY A 101 -22.77 4.23 4.80
N THR A 102 -22.02 5.20 4.28
CA THR A 102 -22.49 6.59 4.09
C THR A 102 -23.62 6.66 3.06
N GLU A 103 -23.45 6.03 1.90
CA GLU A 103 -24.45 6.00 0.82
C GLU A 103 -25.77 5.34 1.29
N ILE A 104 -25.69 4.22 2.01
CA ILE A 104 -26.86 3.53 2.57
C ILE A 104 -27.56 4.40 3.62
N ALA A 105 -26.80 5.04 4.52
CA ALA A 105 -27.39 5.90 5.55
C ALA A 105 -28.12 7.09 4.95
N GLN A 106 -27.59 7.69 3.88
CA GLN A 106 -28.25 8.76 3.13
C GLN A 106 -29.55 8.25 2.46
N ALA A 107 -29.48 7.12 1.75
CA ALA A 107 -30.63 6.57 1.04
C ALA A 107 -31.79 6.11 1.95
N LEU A 108 -31.52 5.81 3.23
CA LEU A 108 -32.54 5.43 4.21
C LEU A 108 -33.04 6.60 5.08
N ALA A 109 -32.45 7.79 4.93
CA ALA A 109 -32.86 9.00 5.64
C ALA A 109 -33.87 9.86 4.83
N ASP A 110 -34.02 9.56 3.54
CA ASP A 110 -35.04 10.10 2.62
C ASP A 110 -36.36 9.32 2.69
#